data_AF-A0A943THG7-F1
#
_entry.id   AF-A0A943THG7-F1
#
_cell.length_a   1.000
_cell.length_b   1.000
_cell.length_c   1.000
_cell.angle_alpha   90.00
_cell.angle_beta   90.00
_cell.angle_gamma   90.00
#
_symmetry.space_group_name_H-M   'P 1'
#
loop_
_entity.id
_entity.type
_entity.pdbx_description
1 polymer ?
#
loop_
_entity_poly.entity_id
_entity_poly.type
_entity_poly.pdbx_seq_one_letter_code
_entity_poly.pdbx_strand_id
1 'polypeptide(L)' 'MKNVKNCKRTGQNLNAKEVSDLFGIGQHRLREIVREDYGNKYHLMSGRTIKIKRKQFGEFIDNVEQI' A
#
# COMPACT_ATOMS: atom_id res chain seq x y z
N MET A 1 -20.94 -1.64 -2.48
CA MET A 1 -19.87 -2.63 -2.18
C MET A 1 -19.17 -2.97 -3.49
N LYS A 2 -17.96 -2.46 -3.75
CA LYS A 2 -17.23 -2.81 -4.98
C LYS A 2 -16.58 -4.18 -4.80
N ASN A 3 -17.05 -5.11 -5.61
CA ASN A 3 -16.66 -6.51 -5.68
C ASN A 3 -15.25 -6.63 -6.29
N VAL A 4 -14.22 -6.88 -5.48
CA VAL A 4 -12.86 -7.13 -5.98
C VAL A 4 -12.69 -8.63 -6.19
N LYS A 5 -13.09 -9.10 -7.38
CA LYS A 5 -12.80 -10.47 -7.82
C LYS A 5 -11.29 -10.65 -7.99
N ASN A 6 -10.73 -11.45 -7.09
CA ASN A 6 -9.72 -12.50 -7.33
C ASN A 6 -8.60 -12.18 -8.33
N CYS A 7 -7.41 -11.80 -7.84
CA CYS A 7 -6.16 -11.94 -8.58
C CYS A 7 -5.22 -12.83 -7.77
N LYS A 8 -5.05 -14.08 -8.24
CA LYS A 8 -4.16 -15.09 -7.69
C LYS A 8 -2.68 -14.70 -7.86
N ARG A 9 -2.21 -13.72 -7.09
CA ARG A 9 -0.78 -13.43 -6.88
C ARG A 9 -0.56 -13.08 -5.42
N THR A 10 -0.44 -14.12 -4.60
CA THR A 10 -0.32 -14.09 -3.14
C THR A 10 1.02 -13.52 -2.61
N GLY A 11 1.70 -12.66 -3.37
CA GLY A 11 3.01 -12.11 -2.96
C GLY A 11 3.54 -11.00 -3.87
N GLN A 12 2.77 -9.95 -4.15
CA GLN A 12 3.27 -8.81 -4.94
C GLN A 12 3.47 -7.54 -4.12
N ASN A 13 4.72 -7.07 -4.13
CA ASN A 13 5.07 -5.70 -3.80
C ASN A 13 4.60 -4.78 -4.92
N LEU A 14 3.76 -3.81 -4.58
CA LEU A 14 3.14 -2.87 -5.50
C LEU A 14 3.95 -1.58 -5.58
N ASN A 15 3.96 -0.93 -6.73
CA ASN A 15 4.47 0.43 -6.84
C ASN A 15 3.42 1.46 -6.38
N ALA A 16 3.83 2.71 -6.19
CA ALA A 16 2.95 3.77 -5.70
C ALA A 16 1.70 4.00 -6.56
N LYS A 17 1.79 3.82 -7.89
CA LYS A 17 0.64 3.95 -8.79
C LYS A 17 -0.33 2.79 -8.59
N GLU A 18 0.16 1.55 -8.53
CA GLU A 18 -0.67 0.36 -8.30
C GLU A 18 -1.41 0.43 -6.97
N VAL A 19 -0.76 0.92 -5.91
CA VAL A 19 -1.41 1.13 -4.60
C VAL A 19 -2.45 2.23 -4.66
N SER A 20 -2.14 3.34 -5.35
CA SER A 20 -3.09 4.43 -5.55
C SER A 20 -4.36 3.96 -6.27
N ASP A 21 -4.19 3.19 -7.34
CA ASP A 21 -5.30 2.60 -8.10
C ASP A 21 -6.09 1.57 -7.28
N LEU A 22 -5.42 0.79 -6.42
CA LEU A 22 -6.03 -0.29 -5.64
C LEU A 22 -6.78 0.20 -4.39
N PHE A 23 -6.18 1.13 -3.65
CA PHE A 23 -6.71 1.61 -2.36
C PHE A 23 -7.38 2.99 -2.48
N GLY A 24 -7.36 3.62 -3.65
CA GLY A 24 -7.98 4.93 -3.86
C GLY A 24 -7.27 6.09 -3.16
N ILE A 25 -6.01 5.89 -2.73
CA ILE A 25 -5.22 6.91 -2.02
C ILE A 25 -4.38 7.68 -3.05
N GLY A 26 -4.43 9.02 -3.03
CA GLY A 26 -3.61 9.84 -3.91
C GLY A 26 -2.11 9.59 -3.71
N GLN A 27 -1.34 9.51 -4.79
CA GLN A 27 0.10 9.19 -4.72
C GLN A 27 0.91 10.16 -3.84
N HIS A 28 0.49 11.43 -3.74
CA HIS A 28 1.11 12.40 -2.85
C HIS A 28 0.93 11.97 -1.38
N ARG A 29 -0.31 11.69 -0.98
CA ARG A 29 -0.65 11.19 0.36
C ARG A 29 0.03 9.87 0.66
N LEU A 30 0.10 8.96 -0.31
CA LEU A 30 0.82 7.69 -0.14
C LEU A 30 2.31 7.91 0.16
N ARG A 31 2.95 8.92 -0.45
CA ARG A 31 4.35 9.26 -0.17
C ARG A 31 4.54 9.86 1.23
N GLU A 32 3.57 10.61 1.74
CA GLU A 32 3.59 11.10 3.13
C GLU A 32 3.49 9.93 4.12
N ILE A 33 2.51 9.05 3.93
CA ILE A 33 2.30 7.84 4.75
C ILE A 33 3.59 7.00 4.80
N VAL A 34 4.21 6.77 3.65
CA VAL A 34 5.47 6.02 3.56
C VAL A 34 6.63 6.75 4.27
N ARG A 35 6.71 8.08 4.15
CA ARG A 35 7.75 8.88 4.83
C ARG A 35 7.62 8.84 6.35
N GLU A 36 6.40 8.73 6.86
CA GLU A 36 6.11 8.66 8.30
C GLU A 36 6.29 7.23 8.87
N ASP A 37 6.39 6.20 8.02
CA ASP A 37 6.64 4.81 8.41
C ASP A 37 8.12 4.52 8.67
N TYR A 38 8.68 5.09 9.73
CA TYR A 38 10.07 4.86 10.13
C TYR A 38 10.42 3.37 10.35
N GLY A 39 9.42 2.52 10.59
CA GLY A 39 9.59 1.09 10.81
C GLY A 39 9.66 0.23 9.54
N ASN A 40 9.45 0.81 8.35
CA ASN A 40 9.35 0.07 7.08
C ASN A 40 8.36 -1.11 7.15
N LYS A 41 7.25 -0.91 7.88
CA LYS A 41 6.27 -1.94 8.22
C LYS A 41 5.60 -2.49 6.96
N TYR A 42 5.20 -1.61 6.07
CA TYR A 42 4.44 -1.95 4.86
C TYR A 42 5.11 -1.50 3.57
N HIS A 43 6.35 -1.01 3.64
CA HIS A 43 7.10 -0.60 2.46
C HIS A 43 8.56 -1.06 2.47
N LEU A 44 9.19 -0.96 1.31
CA LEU A 44 10.60 -1.19 1.06
C LEU A 44 11.11 -0.12 0.09
N MET A 45 12.23 0.48 0.43
CA MET A 45 12.97 1.36 -0.48
C MET A 45 13.92 0.51 -1.33
N SER A 46 13.69 0.46 -2.65
CA SER A 46 14.59 -0.16 -3.61
C SER A 46 15.22 0.93 -4.48
N GLY A 47 16.37 1.43 -4.03
CA GLY A 47 17.00 2.61 -4.61
C GLY A 47 16.07 3.83 -4.56
N ARG A 48 15.65 4.32 -5.73
CA ARG A 48 14.73 5.46 -5.87
C ARG A 48 13.24 5.08 -5.85
N THR A 49 12.92 3.79 -5.87
CA THR A 49 11.55 3.31 -5.99
C THR A 49 11.02 2.81 -4.65
N ILE A 50 9.81 3.25 -4.29
CA ILE A 50 9.06 2.69 -3.17
C ILE A 50 8.30 1.46 -3.65
N LYS A 51 8.45 0.36 -2.92
CA LYS A 51 7.68 -0.87 -3.07
C LYS A 51 6.82 -1.07 -1.84
N ILE A 52 5.51 -1.19 -2.02
CA ILE A 52 4.53 -1.36 -0.96
C ILE A 52 4.16 -2.84 -0.83
N LYS A 53 4.27 -3.38 0.37
CA LYS A 53 3.91 -4.75 0.71
C LYS A 53 2.40 -4.81 0.84
N ARG A 54 1.73 -5.27 -0.22
CA ARG A 54 0.25 -5.20 -0.36
C ARG A 54 -0.51 -5.67 0.88
N LYS A 55 -0.14 -6.84 1.44
CA LYS A 55 -0.83 -7.43 2.58
C LYS A 55 -0.74 -6.54 3.82
N GLN A 56 0.48 -6.14 4.20
CA GLN A 56 0.72 -5.32 5.38
C GLN A 56 0.16 -3.90 5.23
N PHE A 57 0.19 -3.35 4.01
CA PHE A 57 -0.44 -2.06 3.76
C PHE A 57 -1.97 -2.15 3.85
N GLY A 58 -2.57 -3.22 3.34
CA GLY A 58 -4.00 -3.49 3.50
C GLY A 58 -4.40 -3.60 4.97
N GLU A 59 -3.66 -4.39 5.75
CA GLU A 59 -3.87 -4.50 7.21
C GLU A 59 -3.74 -3.14 7.91
N PHE A 60 -2.81 -2.29 7.47
CA PHE A 60 -2.69 -0.92 7.99
C PHE A 60 -3.93 -0.07 7.69
N ILE A 61 -4.42 -0.09 6.44
CA ILE A 61 -5.64 0.67 6.06
C ILE A 61 -6.86 0.17 6.84
N ASP A 62 -7.05 -1.15 6.93
CA ASP A 62 -8.16 -1.75 7.66
C ASP A 62 -8.16 -1.35 9.15
N ASN A 63 -6.99 -1.17 9.76
CA ASN A 63 -6.87 -0.70 11.15
C ASN A 63 -7.17 0.80 11.29
N VAL A 64 -6.84 1.62 10.29
CA VAL A 64 -7.11 3.07 10.30
C VAL A 64 -8.59 3.36 10.04
N GLU A 65 -9.25 2.61 9.16
CA GLU A 65 -10.69 2.77 8.85
C GLU A 65 -11.63 2.32 9.99
N GLN A 66 -11.15 1.55 10.96
CA GLN A 66 -11.94 1.09 12.10
C GLN A 66 -12.11 2.16 13.22
N ILE A 67 -11.57 3.36 13.04
CA ILE A 67 -11.72 4.52 13.94
C ILE A 67 -12.77 5.47 13.37
#